data_AF-A0A2V4N7D1-F1
#
_entry.id   AF-A0A2V4N7D1-F1
#
_cell.length_a   1.000
_cell.length_b   1.000
_cell.length_c   1.000
_cell.angle_alpha   90.00
_cell.angle_beta   90.00
_cell.angle_gamma   90.00
#
_symmetry.space_group_name_H-M   'P 1'
#
loop_
_entity.id
_entity.type
_entity.pdbx_description
1 polymer ?
#
loop_
_entity_poly.entity_id
_entity_poly.type
_entity_poly.pdbx_seq_one_letter_code
_entity_poly.pdbx_strand_id
1 'polypeptide(L)' 'MSADNKIENAAEKAKGAVKEGAGKVTGNERLEAEGKADQVKGDVKQAGEHVKDAFKH' A
#
# COMPACT_ATOMS: atom_id res chain seq x y z
N MET A 1 18.44 -0.69 -6.84
CA MET A 1 17.07 -0.21 -6.54
C MET A 1 17.18 1.23 -6.05
N SER A 2 16.72 2.18 -6.85
CA SER A 2 16.90 3.62 -6.65
C SER A 2 16.09 4.14 -5.45
N ALA A 3 16.56 5.20 -4.80
CA ALA A 3 15.92 5.84 -3.65
C ALA A 3 14.46 6.23 -3.94
N ASP A 4 14.16 6.54 -5.20
CA ASP A 4 12.83 6.86 -5.72
C ASP A 4 11.79 5.76 -5.45
N ASN A 5 12.15 4.48 -5.64
CA ASN A 5 11.23 3.36 -5.37
C ASN A 5 10.90 3.22 -3.88
N LYS A 6 11.85 3.53 -3.00
CA LYS A 6 11.61 3.47 -1.54
C LYS A 6 10.72 4.62 -1.08
N ILE A 7 10.92 5.82 -1.65
CA ILE A 7 10.11 7.00 -1.35
C ILE A 7 8.68 6.82 -1.86
N GLU A 8 8.51 6.29 -3.07
CA GLU A 8 7.19 6.03 -3.65
C GLU A 8 6.42 4.99 -2.83
N ASN A 9 7.06 3.89 -2.43
CA ASN A 9 6.43 2.90 -1.54
C ASN A 9 6.04 3.49 -0.18
N ALA A 10 6.90 4.35 0.38
CA ALA A 10 6.60 5.02 1.65
C ALA A 10 5.45 6.03 1.50
N ALA A 11 5.39 6.75 0.39
CA ALA A 11 4.33 7.68 0.06
C ALA A 11 2.99 6.97 -0.16
N GLU A 12 2.97 5.82 -0.85
CA GLU A 12 1.76 5.01 -1.00
C GLU A 12 1.27 4.47 0.35
N LYS A 13 2.17 3.97 1.21
CA LYS A 13 1.81 3.53 2.58
C LYS A 13 1.25 4.68 3.42
N ALA A 14 1.89 5.84 3.37
CA ALA A 14 1.40 7.03 4.07
C ALA A 14 0.04 7.47 3.56
N LYS A 15 -0.18 7.47 2.24
CA LYS A 15 -1.45 7.84 1.61
C LYS A 15 -2.58 6.89 1.99
N GLY A 16 -2.31 5.59 2.02
CA GLY A 16 -3.27 4.57 2.48
C GLY A 16 -3.67 4.76 3.95
N ALA A 17 -2.68 4.97 4.82
CA ALA A 17 -2.92 5.26 6.24
C ALA A 17 -3.70 6.55 6.46
N VAL A 18 -3.42 7.59 5.66
CA VAL A 18 -4.16 8.86 5.71
C VAL A 18 -5.61 8.67 5.25
N LYS A 19 -5.87 7.94 4.16
CA LYS A 19 -7.24 7.62 3.72
C LYS A 19 -8.00 6.83 4.78
N GLU A 20 -7.36 5.85 5.40
CA GLU A 20 -7.98 5.01 6.44
C GLU A 20 -8.32 5.83 7.69
N GLY A 21 -7.37 6.66 8.15
CA GLY A 21 -7.57 7.57 9.28
C GLY A 21 -8.63 8.63 9.00
N ALA A 22 -8.59 9.26 7.82
CA ALA A 22 -9.59 10.24 7.41
C ALA A 22 -10.98 9.60 7.26
N GLY A 23 -11.08 8.38 6.72
CA GLY A 23 -12.32 7.62 6.62
C GLY A 23 -12.92 7.34 8.00
N LYS A 24 -12.12 6.87 8.96
CA LYS A 24 -12.57 6.63 10.34
C LYS A 24 -13.04 7.92 11.03
N VAL A 25 -12.29 9.01 10.89
CA VAL A 25 -12.62 10.30 11.53
C VAL A 25 -13.87 10.93 10.92
N THR A 26 -14.04 10.82 9.61
CA THR A 26 -15.20 11.41 8.90
C THR A 26 -16.41 10.47 8.83
N GLY A 27 -16.30 9.23 9.31
CA GLY A 27 -17.33 8.20 9.17
C GLY A 27 -17.55 7.74 7.72
N ASN A 28 -16.57 7.94 6.85
CA ASN A 28 -16.65 7.61 5.44
C ASN A 28 -16.08 6.21 5.19
N GLU A 29 -16.95 5.21 5.15
CA GLU A 29 -16.61 3.81 4.90
C GLU A 29 -15.87 3.60 3.58
N ARG A 30 -16.13 4.42 2.55
CA ARG A 30 -15.40 4.35 1.27
C ARG A 30 -13.92 4.69 1.43
N LEU A 31 -13.62 5.76 2.16
CA LEU A 31 -12.23 6.17 2.40
C LEU A 31 -11.49 5.15 3.28
N GLU A 32 -12.16 4.57 4.28
CA GLU A 32 -11.57 3.49 5.08
C GLU A 32 -11.30 2.25 4.21
N ALA A 33 -12.28 1.83 3.43
CA ALA A 33 -12.15 0.67 2.55
C ALA A 33 -11.08 0.87 1.48
N GLU A 34 -10.98 2.05 0.87
CA GLU A 34 -9.91 2.38 -0.07
C GLU A 34 -8.53 2.32 0.58
N GLY A 35 -8.37 2.90 1.78
CA GLY A 35 -7.09 2.88 2.51
C GLY A 35 -6.62 1.46 2.83
N LYS A 36 -7.53 0.61 3.33
CA LYS A 36 -7.25 -0.82 3.57
C LYS A 36 -6.96 -1.59 2.28
N ALA A 37 -7.75 -1.35 1.23
CA ALA A 37 -7.56 -2.01 -0.05
C ALA A 37 -6.20 -1.66 -0.68
N ASP A 38 -5.80 -0.39 -0.63
CA ASP A 38 -4.50 0.08 -1.11
C ASP A 38 -3.34 -0.60 -0.34
N GLN A 39 -3.44 -0.73 0.99
CA GLN A 39 -2.45 -1.45 1.81
C GLN A 39 -2.35 -2.93 1.43
N VAL A 40 -3.48 -3.64 1.39
CA VAL A 40 -3.53 -5.08 1.05
C VAL A 40 -2.97 -5.31 -0.35
N LYS A 41 -3.33 -4.46 -1.31
CA LYS A 41 -2.83 -4.56 -2.68
C LYS A 41 -1.33 -4.33 -2.76
N GLY A 42 -0.79 -3.40 -1.97
CA GLY A 42 0.64 -3.16 -1.84
C GLY A 42 1.39 -4.36 -1.28
N ASP A 43 0.90 -4.95 -0.19
CA ASP A 43 1.51 -6.13 0.42
C ASP A 43 1.46 -7.36 -0.51
N VAL A 44 0.33 -7.56 -1.21
CA VAL A 44 0.19 -8.63 -2.23
C VAL A 44 1.16 -8.41 -3.39
N LYS A 45 1.34 -7.17 -3.86
CA LYS A 45 2.33 -6.84 -4.89
C LYS A 45 3.74 -7.18 -4.43
N GLN A 46 4.14 -6.73 -3.24
CA GLN A 46 5.47 -7.01 -2.71
C GLN A 46 5.69 -8.52 -2.55
N ALA A 47 4.74 -9.24 -1.95
CA ALA A 47 4.83 -10.69 -1.79
C ALA A 47 4.91 -11.42 -3.14
N GLY A 48 4.10 -11.00 -4.12
CA GLY A 48 4.12 -11.56 -5.47
C GLY A 48 5.43 -11.28 -6.21
N GLU A 49 5.99 -10.08 -6.07
CA GLU A 49 7.32 -9.76 -6.61
C GLU A 49 8.41 -10.59 -5.94
N HIS A 50 8.41 -10.71 -4.60
CA HIS A 50 9.38 -11.55 -3.88
C HIS A 50 9.33 -13.01 -4.31
N VAL A 51 8.13 -13.57 -4.47
CA VAL A 51 7.94 -14.94 -4.99
C VAL A 51 8.48 -15.01 -6.43
N LYS A 52 8.09 -14.09 -7.30
CA LYS A 52 8.53 -14.10 -8.70
C LYS A 52 10.04 -13.95 -8.86
N ASP A 53 10.69 -13.14 -8.01
CA ASP A 53 12.15 -12.97 -8.01
C ASP A 53 12.85 -14.25 -7.53
N ALA A 54 12.31 -14.91 -6.50
CA ALA A 54 12.82 -16.19 -6.00
C ALA A 54 12.68 -17.33 -7.03
N PHE A 55 11.64 -17.31 -7.86
CA PHE A 55 11.41 -18.29 -8.93
C PHE A 55 12.13 -17.94 -10.25
N LYS A 56 12.66 -16.73 -10.40
CA LYS A 56 13.40 -16.31 -11.60
C LYS A 56 14.91 -16.53 -11.48
N HIS A 57 15.35 -17.21 -10.42
CA HIS A 57 16.73 -17.67 -10.24
C HIS A 57 16.94 -19.07 -10.84
#